data_AF-A0A924HXY4-F1
#
_entry.id   AF-A0A924HXY4-F1
#
_cell.length_a   1.000
_cell.length_b   1.000
_cell.length_c   1.000
_cell.angle_alpha   90.00
_cell.angle_beta   90.00
_cell.angle_gamma   90.00
#
_symmetry.space_group_name_H-M   'P 1'
#
loop_
_entity.id
_entity.type
_entity.pdbx_description
1 polymer ?
#
loop_
_entity_poly.entity_id
_entity_poly.type
_entity_poly.pdbx_seq_one_letter_code
_entity_poly.pdbx_strand_id
1 'polypeptide(L)'
;MVAKTRVQSKQDVEKVSEQNPAGDHSELLGKLDSLSEVLESDVSSVEPDAAFKLIDEWHGLIQKTKGADFKEVASGLKELQELLKGEDAGHDIGELLSHLGTQTNKMADDAEKGLKNPLKHLGKQLSKVGMSLTKEDDRHQLEELNSLVESLDQDVAKIDSKSSLGDLDQWSELLHKSEDDDLKAIAKELKKLKDLLKGGKAKGSDISEKLIQLGEHTVDAASMANRGFKGAIQTLGKSLTKLGKSIE
;
A
#
# COMPACT_ATOMS: atom_id res chain seq x y z
N MET A 1 -23.93 66.31 25.73
CA MET A 1 -22.47 66.55 25.68
C MET A 1 -21.79 65.27 26.19
N VAL A 2 -21.17 64.47 25.31
CA VAL A 2 -19.69 64.31 25.14
C VAL A 2 -19.03 63.75 26.42
N ALA A 3 -18.12 62.77 26.47
CA ALA A 3 -17.66 61.64 25.64
C ALA A 3 -16.58 60.92 26.50
N LYS A 4 -16.41 59.62 26.27
CA LYS A 4 -15.20 58.75 26.42
C LYS A 4 -14.03 59.18 27.34
N THR A 5 -13.55 58.23 28.17
CA THR A 5 -12.12 57.82 28.39
C THR A 5 -12.16 56.54 29.27
N ARG A 6 -11.81 55.31 28.82
CA ARG A 6 -10.54 54.65 28.39
C ARG A 6 -9.80 53.91 29.53
N VAL A 7 -9.93 52.57 29.50
CA VAL A 7 -8.93 51.48 29.69
C VAL A 7 -8.03 51.44 30.94
N GLN A 8 -8.17 50.39 31.77
CA GLN A 8 -7.09 49.42 32.06
C GLN A 8 -7.60 48.22 32.89
N SER A 9 -7.73 47.05 32.27
CA SER A 9 -7.65 45.76 32.98
C SER A 9 -6.55 44.96 32.31
N LYS A 10 -5.48 44.76 33.07
CA LYS A 10 -4.32 43.94 32.69
C LYS A 10 -4.72 42.47 32.74
N GLN A 11 -4.39 41.79 31.63
CA GLN A 11 -3.80 40.45 31.56
C GLN A 11 -4.34 39.39 32.51
N ASP A 12 -5.19 38.52 31.97
CA ASP A 12 -4.97 37.07 32.00
C ASP A 12 -5.57 36.50 30.72
N VAL A 13 -4.76 36.47 29.66
CA VAL A 13 -5.03 35.59 28.52
C VAL A 13 -4.04 34.45 28.71
N GLU A 14 -4.54 33.36 29.30
CA GLU A 14 -3.94 32.05 29.15
C GLU A 14 -3.69 31.84 27.66
N LYS A 15 -2.41 31.88 27.31
CA LYS A 15 -1.91 31.50 26.00
C LYS A 15 -2.15 30.00 25.91
N VAL A 16 -3.32 29.61 25.41
CA VAL A 16 -3.58 28.26 24.90
C VAL A 16 -2.50 28.03 23.86
N SER A 17 -1.51 27.24 24.26
CA SER A 17 -0.42 26.82 23.39
C SER A 17 -1.07 25.99 22.30
N GLU A 18 -1.27 26.59 21.14
CA GLU A 18 -1.54 25.87 19.90
C GLU A 18 -0.47 24.79 19.78
N GLN A 19 -0.88 23.54 19.95
CA GLN A 19 -0.03 22.37 19.73
C GLN A 19 0.39 22.40 18.26
N ASN A 20 1.66 22.72 18.04
CA ASN A 20 2.31 22.54 16.76
C ASN A 20 2.16 21.07 16.30
N PRO A 21 1.79 20.80 15.04
CA PRO A 21 1.75 19.45 14.46
C PRO A 21 3.14 18.81 14.27
N ALA A 22 4.21 19.47 14.74
CA ALA A 22 5.59 19.01 14.63
C ALA A 22 5.98 17.95 15.69
N GLY A 23 5.23 17.84 16.80
CA GLY A 23 5.51 16.84 17.86
C GLY A 23 5.15 15.41 17.45
N ASP A 24 4.03 15.25 16.75
CA ASP A 24 3.46 13.95 16.35
C ASP A 24 4.34 13.25 15.30
N HIS A 25 4.96 14.04 14.39
CA HIS A 25 5.84 13.53 13.34
C HIS A 25 7.17 12.99 13.86
N SER A 26 7.76 13.62 14.87
CA SER A 26 9.05 13.16 15.43
C SER A 26 8.88 11.87 16.22
N GLU A 27 7.75 11.70 16.90
CA GLU A 27 7.42 10.47 17.60
C GLU A 27 7.16 9.33 16.60
N LEU A 28 6.40 9.60 15.54
CA LEU A 28 6.12 8.63 14.48
C LEU A 28 7.39 8.20 13.75
N LEU A 29 8.30 9.12 13.43
CA LEU A 29 9.60 8.81 12.82
C LEU A 29 10.45 7.90 13.72
N GLY A 30 10.61 8.25 15.01
CA GLY A 30 11.40 7.42 15.92
C GLY A 30 10.84 6.00 16.10
N LYS A 31 9.52 5.84 16.01
CA LYS A 31 8.85 4.53 16.08
C LYS A 31 8.97 3.73 14.79
N LEU A 32 8.92 4.40 13.63
CA LEU A 32 9.22 3.77 12.34
C LEU A 32 10.65 3.21 12.31
N ASP A 33 11.62 3.95 12.85
CA ASP A 33 13.01 3.50 12.93
C ASP A 33 13.15 2.27 13.84
N SER A 34 12.51 2.28 15.02
CA SER A 34 12.53 1.11 15.93
C SER A 34 11.90 -0.14 15.30
N LEU A 35 10.77 0.01 14.60
CA LEU A 35 10.14 -1.10 13.89
C LEU A 35 11.03 -1.59 12.75
N SER A 36 11.68 -0.67 12.04
CA SER A 36 12.59 -1.00 10.95
C SER A 36 13.82 -1.77 11.42
N GLU A 37 14.41 -1.40 12.56
CA GLU A 37 15.54 -2.12 13.16
C GLU A 37 15.16 -3.56 13.54
N VAL A 38 13.95 -3.75 14.07
CA VAL A 38 13.45 -5.08 14.45
C VAL A 38 13.26 -5.97 13.22
N LEU A 39 12.72 -5.44 12.12
CA LEU A 39 12.55 -6.19 10.86
C LEU A 39 13.87 -6.43 10.12
N GLU A 40 14.91 -5.65 10.38
CA GLU A 40 16.28 -5.89 9.89
C GLU A 40 17.01 -6.97 10.68
N SER A 41 16.67 -7.13 11.96
CA SER A 41 17.16 -8.22 12.78
C SER A 41 16.51 -9.55 12.38
N ASP A 42 17.03 -10.66 12.91
CA ASP A 42 16.38 -11.95 12.72
C ASP A 42 15.01 -11.94 13.43
N VAL A 43 13.94 -11.83 12.66
CA VAL A 43 12.57 -11.74 13.16
C VAL A 43 12.19 -12.98 13.98
N SER A 44 12.85 -14.12 13.76
CA SER A 44 12.65 -15.33 14.56
C SER A 44 13.23 -15.20 15.99
N SER A 45 14.10 -14.22 16.22
CA SER A 45 14.71 -13.92 17.52
C SER A 45 13.95 -12.86 18.32
N VAL A 46 12.87 -12.30 17.77
CA VAL A 46 12.06 -11.27 18.44
C VAL A 46 11.14 -11.92 19.45
N GLU A 47 11.18 -11.47 20.70
CA GLU A 47 10.26 -11.95 21.74
C GLU A 47 8.81 -11.60 21.37
N PRO A 48 7.85 -12.53 21.52
CA PRO A 48 6.44 -12.30 21.14
C PRO A 48 5.85 -11.02 21.77
N ASP A 49 6.08 -10.78 23.06
CA ASP A 49 5.57 -9.59 23.76
C ASP A 49 6.17 -8.28 23.20
N ALA A 50 7.43 -8.31 22.77
CA ALA A 50 8.06 -7.16 22.12
C ALA A 50 7.46 -6.91 20.74
N ALA A 51 7.23 -7.97 19.95
CA ALA A 51 6.56 -7.87 18.65
C ALA A 51 5.13 -7.32 18.78
N PHE A 52 4.33 -7.86 19.71
CA PHE A 52 2.97 -7.38 19.97
C PHE A 52 2.94 -5.91 20.35
N LYS A 53 3.83 -5.49 21.26
CA LYS A 53 3.93 -4.09 21.70
C LYS A 53 4.29 -3.15 20.55
N LEU A 54 5.23 -3.54 19.68
CA LEU A 54 5.59 -2.74 18.51
C LEU A 54 4.43 -2.60 17.53
N ILE A 55 3.70 -3.69 17.28
CA ILE A 55 2.51 -3.67 16.43
C ILE A 55 1.40 -2.79 17.03
N ASP A 56 1.15 -2.90 18.33
CA ASP A 56 0.16 -2.06 19.05
C ASP A 56 0.51 -0.57 18.96
N GLU A 57 1.77 -0.23 19.20
CA GLU A 57 2.26 1.14 19.11
C GLU A 57 2.10 1.68 17.69
N TRP A 58 2.48 0.92 16.67
CA TRP A 58 2.36 1.32 15.27
C TRP A 58 0.90 1.46 14.83
N HIS A 59 0.05 0.51 15.21
CA HIS A 59 -1.39 0.56 14.96
C HIS A 59 -2.04 1.79 15.59
N GLY A 60 -1.72 2.08 16.86
CA GLY A 60 -2.26 3.22 17.59
C GLY A 60 -1.86 4.57 17.00
N LEU A 61 -0.70 4.65 16.35
CA LEU A 61 -0.25 5.84 15.62
C LEU A 61 -1.00 6.00 14.29
N ILE A 62 -1.02 4.96 13.47
CA ILE A 62 -1.66 5.00 12.15
C ILE A 62 -3.17 5.25 12.25
N GLN A 63 -3.84 4.67 13.25
CA GLN A 63 -5.29 4.83 13.41
C GLN A 63 -5.70 6.29 13.66
N LYS A 64 -4.80 7.12 14.21
CA LYS A 64 -5.05 8.56 14.42
C LYS A 64 -4.92 9.37 13.13
N THR A 65 -4.21 8.84 12.13
CA THR A 65 -4.02 9.49 10.84
C THR A 65 -5.23 9.30 9.94
N LYS A 66 -5.60 10.36 9.21
CA LYS A 66 -6.72 10.32 8.27
C LYS A 66 -6.23 9.88 6.89
N GLY A 67 -6.90 8.89 6.29
CA GLY A 67 -6.68 8.48 4.92
C GLY A 67 -7.15 7.04 4.71
N ALA A 68 -7.54 6.69 3.47
CA ALA A 68 -7.99 5.33 3.17
C ALA A 68 -6.85 4.33 3.32
N ASP A 69 -5.65 4.65 2.79
CA ASP A 69 -4.48 3.77 2.87
C ASP A 69 -4.00 3.58 4.33
N PHE A 70 -4.06 4.62 5.17
CA PHE A 70 -3.74 4.50 6.61
C PHE A 70 -4.71 3.55 7.33
N LYS A 71 -6.02 3.62 7.04
CA LYS A 71 -7.01 2.70 7.62
C LYS A 71 -6.78 1.26 7.19
N GLU A 72 -6.34 1.07 5.95
CA GLU A 72 -6.03 -0.25 5.40
C GLU A 72 -4.84 -0.88 6.12
N VAL A 73 -3.74 -0.12 6.28
CA VAL A 73 -2.57 -0.56 7.07
C VAL A 73 -2.94 -0.85 8.52
N ALA A 74 -3.74 0.02 9.17
CA ALA A 74 -4.20 -0.22 10.54
C ALA A 74 -5.06 -1.50 10.67
N SER A 75 -5.91 -1.78 9.68
CA SER A 75 -6.74 -2.99 9.70
C SER A 75 -5.90 -4.24 9.56
N GLY A 76 -4.93 -4.24 8.62
CA GLY A 76 -4.00 -5.36 8.47
C GLY A 76 -3.12 -5.58 9.71
N LEU A 77 -2.79 -4.52 10.45
CA LEU A 77 -2.05 -4.66 11.70
C LEU A 77 -2.82 -5.39 12.79
N LYS A 78 -4.12 -5.13 12.92
CA LYS A 78 -4.97 -5.89 13.85
C LYS A 78 -5.05 -7.35 13.46
N GLU A 79 -5.18 -7.64 12.17
CA GLU A 79 -5.19 -9.01 11.67
C GLU A 79 -3.86 -9.71 11.98
N LEU A 80 -2.73 -9.00 11.87
CA LEU A 80 -1.41 -9.55 12.21
C LEU A 80 -1.32 -9.91 13.70
N GLN A 81 -1.86 -9.07 14.58
CA GLN A 81 -1.94 -9.39 16.01
C GLN A 81 -2.82 -10.59 16.31
N GLU A 82 -3.88 -10.81 15.53
CA GLU A 82 -4.74 -11.98 15.69
C GLU A 82 -4.02 -13.25 15.21
N LEU A 83 -3.34 -13.21 14.07
CA LEU A 83 -2.59 -14.34 13.52
C LEU A 83 -1.41 -14.73 14.41
N LEU A 84 -0.71 -13.77 15.01
CA LEU A 84 0.40 -14.04 15.94
C LEU A 84 -0.02 -14.76 17.23
N LYS A 85 -1.33 -14.81 17.54
CA LYS A 85 -1.87 -15.58 18.67
C LYS A 85 -2.21 -17.03 18.30
N GLY A 86 -2.22 -17.36 17.00
CA GLY A 86 -2.51 -18.71 16.50
C GLY A 86 -1.25 -19.59 16.43
N GLU A 87 -1.44 -20.91 16.56
CA GLU A 87 -0.40 -21.90 16.25
C GLU A 87 -0.33 -22.14 14.73
N ASP A 88 0.86 -22.41 14.19
CA ASP A 88 1.13 -22.73 12.77
C ASP A 88 0.73 -21.65 11.73
N ALA A 89 0.61 -20.39 12.12
CA ALA A 89 0.21 -19.29 11.23
C ALA A 89 1.33 -18.74 10.31
N GLY A 90 2.50 -19.39 10.20
CA GLY A 90 3.68 -18.84 9.54
C GLY A 90 3.45 -18.38 8.09
N HIS A 91 2.72 -19.20 7.31
CA HIS A 91 2.36 -18.86 5.93
C HIS A 91 1.41 -17.66 5.87
N ASP A 92 0.31 -17.68 6.64
CA ASP A 92 -0.68 -16.60 6.68
C ASP A 92 -0.06 -15.28 7.19
N ILE A 93 0.87 -15.36 8.14
CA ILE A 93 1.67 -14.23 8.62
C ILE A 93 2.56 -13.70 7.49
N GLY A 94 3.22 -14.59 6.74
CA GLY A 94 4.05 -14.22 5.59
C GLY A 94 3.27 -13.47 4.50
N GLU A 95 2.08 -13.97 4.18
CA GLU A 95 1.16 -13.33 3.26
C GLU A 95 0.71 -11.95 3.74
N LEU A 96 0.31 -11.84 5.00
CA LEU A 96 -0.17 -10.59 5.57
C LEU A 96 0.93 -9.54 5.70
N LEU A 97 2.15 -9.94 6.10
CA LEU A 97 3.31 -9.03 6.13
C LEU A 97 3.68 -8.55 4.73
N SER A 98 3.56 -9.42 3.73
CA SER A 98 3.77 -9.03 2.32
C SER A 98 2.76 -7.97 1.88
N HIS A 99 1.48 -8.18 2.20
CA HIS A 99 0.41 -7.23 1.91
C HIS A 99 0.60 -5.89 2.65
N LEU A 100 0.91 -5.95 3.95
CA LEU A 100 1.19 -4.77 4.77
C LEU A 100 2.37 -3.97 4.22
N GLY A 101 3.41 -4.64 3.74
CA GLY A 101 4.55 -3.98 3.09
C GLY A 101 4.16 -3.18 1.86
N THR A 102 3.36 -3.78 0.97
CA THR A 102 2.82 -3.11 -0.22
C THR A 102 1.94 -1.91 0.14
N GLN A 103 1.03 -2.06 1.11
CA GLN A 103 0.17 -0.96 1.56
C GLN A 103 0.97 0.16 2.25
N THR A 104 2.01 -0.17 3.00
CA THR A 104 2.90 0.80 3.65
C THR A 104 3.71 1.59 2.62
N ASN A 105 4.21 0.93 1.57
CA ASN A 105 4.87 1.59 0.44
C ASN A 105 3.92 2.57 -0.26
N LYS A 106 2.66 2.19 -0.44
CA LYS A 106 1.65 3.06 -1.06
C LYS A 106 1.26 4.24 -0.18
N MET A 107 1.03 3.99 1.11
CA MET A 107 0.79 5.03 2.12
C MET A 107 1.89 6.10 2.09
N ALA A 108 3.13 5.72 1.78
CA ALA A 108 4.25 6.63 1.63
C ALA A 108 4.10 7.63 0.47
N ASP A 109 3.35 7.32 -0.59
CA ASP A 109 3.18 8.22 -1.74
C ASP A 109 2.33 9.44 -1.38
N ASP A 110 1.33 9.24 -0.51
CA ASP A 110 0.41 10.27 -0.01
C ASP A 110 0.88 10.91 1.31
N ALA A 111 1.91 10.34 1.95
CA ALA A 111 2.46 10.86 3.19
C ALA A 111 3.22 12.19 3.03
N GLU A 112 3.42 12.89 4.15
CA GLU A 112 4.26 14.09 4.18
C GLU A 112 5.71 13.77 3.78
N LYS A 113 6.42 14.76 3.21
CA LYS A 113 7.76 14.60 2.64
C LYS A 113 8.76 13.92 3.59
N GLY A 114 8.68 14.18 4.89
CA GLY A 114 9.55 13.59 5.91
C GLY A 114 9.28 12.11 6.18
N LEU A 115 8.06 11.63 5.91
CA LEU A 115 7.63 10.26 6.18
C LEU A 115 7.77 9.32 4.98
N LYS A 116 7.86 9.86 3.76
CA LYS A 116 7.89 9.04 2.54
C LYS A 116 9.01 7.99 2.55
N ASN A 117 10.24 8.39 2.82
CA ASN A 117 11.38 7.47 2.76
C ASN A 117 11.32 6.42 3.89
N PRO A 118 11.09 6.79 5.16
CA PRO A 118 10.90 5.82 6.24
C PRO A 118 9.77 4.82 5.96
N LEU A 119 8.62 5.28 5.44
CA LEU A 119 7.51 4.39 5.10
C LEU A 119 7.84 3.47 3.92
N LYS A 120 8.55 3.95 2.89
CA LYS A 120 9.03 3.09 1.80
C LYS A 120 10.07 2.06 2.27
N HIS A 121 10.89 2.43 3.26
CA HIS A 121 11.85 1.50 3.85
C HIS A 121 11.13 0.40 4.62
N LEU A 122 10.23 0.80 5.53
CA LEU A 122 9.41 -0.13 6.31
C LEU A 122 8.59 -1.05 5.40
N GLY A 123 7.96 -0.50 4.37
CA GLY A 123 7.17 -1.28 3.42
C GLY A 123 7.99 -2.38 2.75
N LYS A 124 9.22 -2.07 2.30
CA LYS A 124 10.13 -3.07 1.73
C LYS A 124 10.55 -4.14 2.74
N GLN A 125 10.80 -3.77 3.99
CA GLN A 125 11.19 -4.73 5.03
C GLN A 125 10.05 -5.68 5.35
N LEU A 126 8.83 -5.16 5.53
CA LEU A 126 7.62 -5.96 5.73
C LEU A 126 7.41 -6.95 4.57
N SER A 127 7.55 -6.49 3.32
CA SER A 127 7.48 -7.38 2.15
C SER A 127 8.56 -8.46 2.16
N LYS A 128 9.80 -8.11 2.51
CA LYS A 128 10.91 -9.06 2.57
C LYS A 128 10.70 -10.14 3.64
N VAL A 129 10.33 -9.73 4.85
CA VAL A 129 10.03 -10.67 5.95
C VAL A 129 8.83 -11.53 5.58
N GLY A 130 7.78 -10.94 5.01
CA GLY A 130 6.61 -11.65 4.53
C GLY A 130 6.97 -12.77 3.55
N MET A 131 7.74 -12.45 2.50
CA MET A 131 8.20 -13.43 1.51
C MET A 131 9.05 -14.55 2.11
N SER A 132 9.81 -14.29 3.17
CA SER A 132 10.63 -15.31 3.83
C SER A 132 9.81 -16.36 4.60
N LEU A 133 8.57 -16.00 4.97
CA LEU A 133 7.64 -16.85 5.73
C LEU A 133 6.58 -17.52 4.81
N THR A 134 6.42 -17.02 3.59
CA THR A 134 5.56 -17.62 2.57
C THR A 134 6.15 -18.93 2.06
N LYS A 135 5.28 -19.90 1.72
CA LYS A 135 5.69 -21.18 1.13
C LYS A 135 6.39 -20.96 -0.21
N GLU A 136 7.30 -21.86 -0.56
CA GLU A 136 8.13 -21.77 -1.77
C GLU A 136 7.30 -21.60 -3.05
N ASP A 137 6.22 -22.37 -3.19
CA ASP A 137 5.35 -22.35 -4.38
C ASP A 137 4.65 -20.99 -4.56
N ASP A 138 4.17 -20.40 -3.47
CA ASP A 138 3.51 -19.09 -3.49
C ASP A 138 4.52 -17.94 -3.57
N ARG A 139 5.73 -18.12 -3.03
CA ARG A 139 6.79 -17.11 -3.02
C ARG A 139 7.21 -16.70 -4.43
N HIS A 140 7.42 -17.67 -5.31
CA HIS A 140 7.79 -17.37 -6.71
C HIS A 140 6.71 -16.58 -7.44
N GLN A 141 5.44 -16.96 -7.28
CA GLN A 141 4.34 -16.23 -7.91
C GLN A 141 4.21 -14.82 -7.33
N LEU A 142 4.40 -14.66 -6.02
CA LEU A 142 4.36 -13.36 -5.36
C LEU A 142 5.52 -12.44 -5.77
N GLU A 143 6.72 -12.98 -5.92
CA GLU A 143 7.90 -12.26 -6.41
C GLU A 143 7.72 -11.78 -7.85
N GLU A 144 7.20 -12.63 -8.73
CA GLU A 144 6.87 -12.26 -10.11
C GLU A 144 5.81 -11.15 -10.13
N LEU A 145 4.76 -11.28 -9.33
CA LEU A 145 3.68 -10.29 -9.24
C LEU A 145 4.19 -8.94 -8.71
N ASN A 146 4.99 -8.95 -7.64
CA ASN A 146 5.55 -7.72 -7.05
C ASN A 146 6.52 -7.03 -8.01
N SER A 147 7.38 -7.80 -8.70
CA SER A 147 8.30 -7.24 -9.71
C SER A 147 7.52 -6.56 -10.84
N LEU A 148 6.42 -7.18 -11.25
CA LEU A 148 5.53 -6.62 -12.25
C LEU A 148 4.79 -5.37 -11.74
N VAL A 149 4.40 -5.29 -10.45
CA VAL A 149 3.83 -4.07 -9.84
C VAL A 149 4.84 -2.94 -9.86
N GLU A 150 6.08 -3.22 -9.44
CA GLU A 150 7.15 -2.23 -9.40
C GLU A 150 7.45 -1.67 -10.80
N SER A 151 7.44 -2.53 -11.83
CA SER A 151 7.63 -2.08 -13.22
C SER A 151 6.56 -1.07 -13.66
N LEU A 152 5.28 -1.37 -13.39
CA LEU A 152 4.18 -0.46 -13.71
C LEU A 152 4.30 0.86 -12.94
N ASP A 153 4.63 0.83 -11.65
CA ASP A 153 4.67 2.03 -10.83
C ASP A 153 5.87 2.94 -11.15
N GLN A 154 7.00 2.36 -11.57
CA GLN A 154 8.17 3.11 -12.04
C GLN A 154 7.99 3.70 -13.45
N ASP A 155 7.19 3.06 -14.31
CA ASP A 155 7.07 3.43 -15.74
C ASP A 155 5.76 4.10 -16.14
N VAL A 156 4.79 4.33 -15.25
CA VAL A 156 3.57 5.13 -15.56
C VAL A 156 3.92 6.53 -16.11
N ALA A 157 5.07 7.10 -15.73
CA ALA A 157 5.54 8.39 -16.25
C ALA A 157 6.22 8.31 -17.64
N LYS A 158 6.46 7.10 -18.18
CA LYS A 158 7.25 6.85 -19.39
C LYS A 158 6.69 5.70 -20.23
N ILE A 159 5.37 5.59 -20.34
CA ILE A 159 4.75 4.54 -21.15
C ILE A 159 5.15 4.72 -22.62
N ASP A 160 6.20 4.00 -23.01
CA ASP A 160 6.40 3.60 -24.39
C ASP A 160 5.41 2.47 -24.65
N SER A 161 4.59 2.67 -25.67
CA SER A 161 3.59 1.74 -26.18
C SER A 161 4.08 0.30 -26.39
N LYS A 162 5.40 0.04 -26.49
CA LYS A 162 5.96 -1.31 -26.67
C LYS A 162 6.34 -2.04 -25.37
N SER A 163 6.91 -1.39 -24.36
CA SER A 163 7.26 -2.10 -23.10
C SER A 163 6.00 -2.43 -22.31
N SER A 164 5.09 -1.45 -22.22
CA SER A 164 3.77 -1.60 -21.59
C SER A 164 2.92 -2.75 -22.14
N LEU A 165 3.02 -3.09 -23.44
CA LEU A 165 2.34 -4.24 -24.02
C LEU A 165 2.97 -5.59 -23.60
N GLY A 166 4.28 -5.61 -23.33
CA GLY A 166 4.99 -6.77 -22.80
C GLY A 166 4.64 -7.02 -21.34
N ASP A 167 4.57 -5.96 -20.54
CA ASP A 167 4.17 -6.05 -19.13
C ASP A 167 2.73 -6.58 -19.02
N LEU A 168 1.80 -6.05 -19.82
CA LEU A 168 0.41 -6.55 -19.88
C LEU A 168 0.32 -8.04 -20.25
N ASP A 169 1.24 -8.55 -21.08
CA ASP A 169 1.31 -9.96 -21.43
C ASP A 169 1.77 -10.82 -20.25
N GLN A 170 2.85 -10.40 -19.59
CA GLN A 170 3.36 -11.10 -18.41
C GLN A 170 2.31 -11.14 -17.30
N TRP A 171 1.63 -10.02 -17.05
CA TRP A 171 0.52 -9.92 -16.11
C TRP A 171 -0.65 -10.84 -16.45
N SER A 172 -1.10 -10.81 -17.72
CA SER A 172 -2.19 -11.67 -18.18
C SER A 172 -1.82 -13.14 -18.03
N GLU A 173 -0.58 -13.53 -18.35
CA GLU A 173 -0.12 -14.91 -18.23
C GLU A 173 -0.04 -15.36 -16.77
N LEU A 174 0.50 -14.53 -15.89
CA LEU A 174 0.62 -14.84 -14.46
C LEU A 174 -0.76 -15.00 -13.81
N LEU A 175 -1.65 -14.02 -13.99
CA LEU A 175 -3.00 -14.08 -13.44
C LEU A 175 -3.82 -15.23 -14.03
N HIS A 176 -3.56 -15.63 -15.27
CA HIS A 176 -4.22 -16.78 -15.89
C HIS A 176 -3.78 -18.13 -15.32
N LYS A 177 -2.55 -18.23 -14.81
CA LYS A 177 -2.01 -19.43 -14.15
C LYS A 177 -2.53 -19.60 -12.71
N SER A 178 -3.13 -18.57 -12.12
CA SER A 178 -3.79 -18.69 -10.82
C SER A 178 -4.97 -19.66 -10.88
N GLU A 179 -5.23 -20.36 -9.78
CA GLU A 179 -6.43 -21.19 -9.64
C GLU A 179 -7.70 -20.36 -9.46
N ASP A 180 -7.56 -19.09 -9.09
CA ASP A 180 -8.64 -18.12 -8.84
C ASP A 180 -9.33 -17.66 -10.13
N ASP A 181 -10.66 -17.82 -10.20
CA ASP A 181 -11.45 -17.49 -11.38
C ASP A 181 -11.61 -15.98 -11.61
N ASP A 182 -11.56 -15.16 -10.55
CA ASP A 182 -11.59 -13.71 -10.65
C ASP A 182 -10.26 -13.19 -11.21
N LEU A 183 -9.13 -13.77 -10.81
CA LEU A 183 -7.83 -13.46 -11.41
C LEU A 183 -7.75 -13.88 -12.88
N LYS A 184 -8.32 -15.02 -13.24
CA LYS A 184 -8.47 -15.42 -14.65
C LYS A 184 -9.38 -14.46 -15.41
N ALA A 185 -10.39 -13.86 -14.78
CA ALA A 185 -11.24 -12.85 -15.41
C ALA A 185 -10.45 -11.57 -15.68
N ILE A 186 -9.68 -11.07 -14.71
CA ILE A 186 -8.77 -9.92 -14.88
C ILE A 186 -7.77 -10.20 -16.02
N ALA A 187 -7.18 -11.39 -16.07
CA ALA A 187 -6.28 -11.80 -17.15
C ALA A 187 -6.90 -11.66 -18.53
N LYS A 188 -8.19 -12.04 -18.69
CA LYS A 188 -8.93 -11.89 -19.95
C LYS A 188 -9.18 -10.42 -20.29
N GLU A 189 -9.44 -9.58 -19.30
CA GLU A 189 -9.65 -8.16 -19.52
C GLU A 189 -8.36 -7.42 -19.89
N LEU A 190 -7.23 -7.75 -19.26
CA LEU A 190 -5.90 -7.28 -19.64
C LEU A 190 -5.57 -7.63 -21.10
N LYS A 191 -5.91 -8.84 -21.54
CA LYS A 191 -5.73 -9.27 -22.93
C LYS A 191 -6.58 -8.46 -23.90
N LYS A 192 -7.84 -8.16 -23.55
CA LYS A 192 -8.71 -7.28 -24.36
C LYS A 192 -8.17 -5.86 -24.45
N LEU A 193 -7.66 -5.31 -23.34
CA LEU A 193 -7.02 -3.99 -23.32
C LEU A 193 -5.79 -3.95 -24.24
N LYS A 194 -4.94 -4.98 -24.16
CA LYS A 194 -3.78 -5.13 -25.04
C LYS A 194 -4.18 -5.17 -26.52
N ASP A 195 -5.20 -5.94 -26.88
CA ASP A 195 -5.68 -6.02 -28.27
C ASP A 195 -6.19 -4.66 -28.77
N LEU A 196 -6.86 -3.90 -27.90
CA LEU A 196 -7.33 -2.55 -28.17
C LEU A 196 -6.16 -1.56 -28.39
N LEU A 197 -5.11 -1.65 -27.57
CA LEU A 197 -3.88 -0.86 -27.71
C LEU A 197 -3.11 -1.22 -28.98
N LYS A 198 -2.98 -2.51 -29.32
CA LYS A 198 -2.33 -2.99 -30.55
C LYS A 198 -3.05 -2.54 -31.83
N GLY A 199 -4.37 -2.41 -31.76
CA GLY A 199 -5.18 -1.99 -32.89
C GLY A 199 -4.88 -0.56 -33.38
N GLY A 200 -4.24 0.28 -32.55
CA GLY A 200 -3.77 1.62 -32.89
C GLY A 200 -4.86 2.63 -33.32
N LYS A 201 -6.14 2.20 -33.30
CA LYS A 201 -7.30 2.98 -33.76
C LYS A 201 -8.23 3.41 -32.63
N ALA A 202 -7.99 2.96 -31.41
CA ALA A 202 -8.78 3.34 -30.26
C ALA A 202 -8.50 4.81 -29.89
N LYS A 203 -9.54 5.55 -29.52
CA LYS A 203 -9.37 6.92 -29.03
C LYS A 203 -8.78 6.89 -27.63
N GLY A 204 -8.03 7.93 -27.26
CA GLY A 204 -7.49 8.09 -25.90
C GLY A 204 -8.57 7.99 -24.83
N SER A 205 -9.77 8.54 -25.10
CA SER A 205 -10.94 8.43 -24.21
C SER A 205 -11.40 6.98 -23.99
N ASP A 206 -11.43 6.17 -25.07
CA ASP A 206 -11.88 4.78 -25.00
C ASP A 206 -10.85 3.92 -24.24
N ILE A 207 -9.56 4.25 -24.38
CA ILE A 207 -8.45 3.62 -23.64
C ILE A 207 -8.53 4.01 -22.15
N SER A 208 -8.73 5.30 -21.86
CA SER A 208 -8.86 5.82 -20.49
C SER A 208 -10.01 5.13 -19.75
N GLU A 209 -11.20 5.10 -20.32
CA GLU A 209 -12.38 4.47 -19.71
C GLU A 209 -12.13 2.98 -19.45
N LYS A 210 -11.51 2.27 -20.40
CA LYS A 210 -11.23 0.85 -20.26
C LYS A 210 -10.21 0.55 -19.16
N LEU A 211 -9.19 1.39 -19.02
CA LEU A 211 -8.19 1.29 -17.96
C LEU A 211 -8.78 1.57 -16.58
N ILE A 212 -9.66 2.58 -16.47
CA ILE A 212 -10.35 2.90 -15.22
C ILE A 212 -11.23 1.72 -14.79
N GLN A 213 -12.09 1.22 -15.69
CA GLN A 213 -12.96 0.07 -15.42
C GLN A 213 -12.17 -1.18 -15.02
N LEU A 214 -11.11 -1.50 -15.77
CA LEU A 214 -10.26 -2.64 -15.46
C LEU A 214 -9.57 -2.48 -14.10
N GLY A 215 -9.09 -1.28 -13.80
CA GLY A 215 -8.48 -0.98 -12.51
C GLY A 215 -9.45 -1.16 -11.35
N GLU A 216 -10.69 -0.68 -11.48
CA GLU A 216 -11.76 -0.85 -10.49
C GLU A 216 -12.10 -2.34 -10.29
N HIS A 217 -12.35 -3.09 -11.37
CA HIS A 217 -12.57 -4.53 -11.29
C HIS A 217 -11.41 -5.28 -10.63
N THR A 218 -10.17 -4.86 -10.92
CA THR A 218 -8.98 -5.49 -10.36
C THR A 218 -8.86 -5.20 -8.85
N VAL A 219 -9.19 -3.99 -8.40
CA VAL A 219 -9.26 -3.67 -6.96
C VAL A 219 -10.35 -4.48 -6.27
N ASP A 220 -11.51 -4.63 -6.89
CA ASP A 220 -12.62 -5.41 -6.32
C ASP A 220 -12.25 -6.89 -6.20
N ALA A 221 -11.65 -7.47 -7.25
CA ALA A 221 -11.18 -8.85 -7.24
C ALA A 221 -10.06 -9.09 -6.20
N ALA A 222 -9.23 -8.08 -5.91
CA ALA A 222 -8.23 -8.19 -4.85
C ALA A 222 -8.84 -8.50 -3.48
N SER A 223 -10.09 -8.07 -3.21
CA SER A 223 -10.77 -8.38 -1.95
C SER A 223 -11.15 -9.85 -1.79
N MET A 224 -11.21 -10.60 -2.90
CA MET A 224 -11.56 -12.02 -2.95
C MET A 224 -10.35 -12.95 -3.19
N ALA A 225 -9.23 -12.39 -3.62
CA ALA A 225 -7.98 -13.12 -3.80
C ALA A 225 -7.42 -13.65 -2.47
N ASN A 226 -6.67 -14.76 -2.55
CA ASN A 226 -5.88 -15.27 -1.42
C ASN A 226 -4.99 -14.16 -0.83
N ARG A 227 -4.84 -14.15 0.51
CA ARG A 227 -4.31 -13.00 1.27
C ARG A 227 -2.95 -12.51 0.75
N GLY A 228 -2.08 -13.42 0.31
CA GLY A 228 -0.77 -13.07 -0.26
C GLY A 228 -0.88 -12.19 -1.51
N PHE A 229 -1.79 -12.54 -2.43
CA PHE A 229 -1.90 -11.86 -3.72
C PHE A 229 -2.69 -10.55 -3.65
N LYS A 230 -3.56 -10.39 -2.66
CA LYS A 230 -4.43 -9.23 -2.48
C LYS A 230 -3.69 -7.90 -2.62
N GLY A 231 -2.53 -7.74 -1.97
CA GLY A 231 -1.78 -6.48 -2.01
C GLY A 231 -1.29 -6.11 -3.41
N ALA A 232 -0.72 -7.09 -4.10
CA ALA A 232 -0.18 -6.88 -5.43
C ALA A 232 -1.30 -6.69 -6.47
N ILE A 233 -2.40 -7.45 -6.39
CA ILE A 233 -3.57 -7.27 -7.28
C ILE A 233 -4.22 -5.91 -7.05
N GLN A 234 -4.43 -5.51 -5.81
CA GLN A 234 -5.02 -4.23 -5.49
C GLN A 234 -4.13 -3.07 -5.98
N THR A 235 -2.81 -3.22 -5.89
CA THR A 235 -1.86 -2.22 -6.40
C THR A 235 -1.91 -2.15 -7.92
N LEU A 236 -1.96 -3.29 -8.61
CA LEU A 236 -2.20 -3.34 -10.06
C LEU A 236 -3.47 -2.57 -10.41
N GLY A 237 -4.60 -2.86 -9.75
CA GLY A 237 -5.86 -2.19 -10.03
C GLY A 237 -5.78 -0.67 -9.83
N LYS A 238 -5.21 -0.23 -8.71
CA LYS A 238 -4.94 1.19 -8.41
C LYS A 238 -4.05 1.84 -9.49
N SER A 239 -2.99 1.16 -9.95
CA SER A 239 -2.09 1.64 -11.01
C SER A 239 -2.79 1.76 -12.37
N LEU A 240 -3.63 0.79 -12.73
CA LEU A 240 -4.44 0.82 -13.96
C LEU A 240 -5.42 2.00 -13.96
N THR A 241 -6.13 2.22 -12.84
CA THR A 241 -7.02 3.38 -12.69
C THR A 241 -6.25 4.70 -12.78
N LYS A 242 -5.09 4.80 -12.12
CA LYS A 242 -4.23 5.99 -12.18
C LYS A 242 -3.76 6.28 -13.61
N LEU A 243 -3.38 5.24 -14.34
CA LEU A 243 -2.99 5.34 -15.74
C LEU A 243 -4.15 5.82 -16.61
N GLY A 244 -5.33 5.21 -16.47
CA GLY A 244 -6.52 5.63 -17.22
C GLY A 244 -6.84 7.12 -17.03
N LYS A 245 -6.76 7.61 -15.79
CA LYS A 245 -6.94 9.03 -15.44
C LYS A 245 -5.87 9.97 -16.00
N SER A 246 -4.67 9.47 -16.32
CA SER A 246 -3.58 10.29 -16.88
C SER A 246 -3.68 10.48 -18.40
N ILE A 247 -4.48 9.64 -19.07
CA ILE A 247 -4.73 9.69 -20.52
C ILE A 247 -5.92 10.61 -20.84
N GLU A 248 -6.82 10.82 -19.87
CA GLU A 248 -7.96 11.76 -19.94
C GLU A 248 -7.48 13.22 -20.07
#